data_AF-A0A8T6TYA7-F1
#
_entry.id   AF-A0A8T6TYA7-F1
#
_cell.length_a   1.000
_cell.length_b   1.000
_cell.length_c   1.000
_cell.angle_alpha   90.00
_cell.angle_beta   90.00
_cell.angle_gamma   90.00
#
_symmetry.space_group_name_H-M   'P 1'
#
loop_
_entity.id
_entity.type
_entity.pdbx_description
1 polymer ?
#
loop_
_entity_poly.entity_id
_entity_poly.type
_entity_poly.pdbx_seq_one_letter_code
_entity_poly.pdbx_strand_id
1 'polypeptide(L)'
;MNQERIFRFSDLPPRNQAVIKFLLLVIGIFTFFLTSTFSYCALTTIHKRVKEGKAYGFTIGESKRNVFDNALKNYGDRIQLIYIGEHPGIEKKFEFSKNKFENISNFDTWTLHLDENLMDSFTLYFKKGRLKEIYRHR
;
A
#
# COMPACT_ATOMS: atom_id res chain seq x y z
N MET A 1 -29.09 -54.00 8.55
CA MET A 1 -28.22 -53.17 9.40
C MET A 1 -26.87 -53.03 8.70
N ASN A 2 -26.59 -51.89 8.08
CA ASN A 2 -25.26 -51.61 7.52
C ASN A 2 -24.38 -51.05 8.63
N GLN A 3 -23.33 -51.79 9.00
CA GLN A 3 -22.28 -51.24 9.85
C GLN A 3 -21.39 -50.36 8.98
N GLU A 4 -21.42 -49.05 9.23
CA GLU A 4 -20.44 -48.13 8.67
C GLU A 4 -19.06 -48.47 9.26
N ARG A 5 -18.15 -48.98 8.42
CA ARG A 5 -16.74 -49.11 8.80
C ARG A 5 -16.15 -47.71 8.86
N ILE A 6 -15.98 -47.20 10.08
CA ILE A 6 -15.17 -46.01 10.34
C ILE A 6 -13.71 -46.39 10.07
N PHE A 7 -13.18 -45.95 8.93
CA PHE A 7 -11.79 -46.19 8.55
C PHE A 7 -10.87 -45.40 9.49
N ARG A 8 -10.09 -46.08 10.33
CA ARG A 8 -9.17 -45.39 11.25
C ARG A 8 -7.79 -45.26 10.61
N PHE A 9 -7.15 -44.13 10.85
CA PHE A 9 -5.79 -43.85 10.34
C PHE A 9 -4.74 -44.88 10.79
N SER A 10 -5.00 -45.54 11.94
CA SER A 10 -4.19 -46.64 12.49
C SER A 10 -4.17 -47.87 11.59
N ASP A 11 -5.14 -48.02 10.69
CA ASP A 11 -5.36 -49.25 9.92
C ASP A 11 -4.54 -49.26 8.61
N LEU A 12 -3.85 -48.15 8.30
CA LEU A 12 -2.96 -48.03 7.15
C LEU A 12 -1.58 -48.66 7.46
N PRO A 13 -0.90 -49.27 6.47
CA PRO A 13 0.44 -49.81 6.67
C PRO A 13 1.43 -48.68 7.06
N PRO A 14 2.45 -48.98 7.89
CA PRO A 14 3.32 -47.97 8.51
C PRO A 14 4.06 -47.08 7.50
N ARG A 15 4.39 -47.61 6.31
CA ARG A 15 4.94 -46.83 5.19
C ARG A 15 3.98 -45.75 4.72
N ASN A 16 2.68 -46.06 4.60
CA ASN A 16 1.66 -45.10 4.17
C ASN A 16 1.39 -44.07 5.27
N GLN A 17 1.42 -44.47 6.55
CA GLN A 17 1.30 -43.52 7.66
C GLN A 17 2.46 -42.51 7.67
N ALA A 18 3.69 -42.94 7.41
CA ALA A 18 4.86 -42.06 7.35
C ALA A 18 4.75 -41.06 6.17
N VAL A 19 4.34 -41.54 4.99
CA VAL A 19 4.13 -40.68 3.81
C VAL A 19 3.05 -39.64 4.08
N ILE A 20 1.93 -40.02 4.69
CA ILE A 20 0.85 -39.07 4.96
C ILE A 20 1.26 -38.05 6.02
N LYS A 21 1.96 -38.45 7.09
CA LYS A 21 2.52 -37.51 8.08
C LYS A 21 3.47 -36.51 7.45
N PHE A 22 4.33 -36.97 6.53
CA PHE A 22 5.24 -36.11 5.79
C PHE A 22 4.49 -35.13 4.88
N LEU A 23 3.47 -35.58 4.15
CA LEU A 23 2.64 -34.70 3.33
C LEU A 23 1.90 -33.66 4.18
N LEU A 24 1.32 -34.05 5.31
CA LEU A 24 0.67 -33.13 6.24
C LEU A 24 1.66 -32.10 6.80
N LEU A 25 2.90 -32.51 7.10
CA LEU A 25 3.96 -31.60 7.53
C LEU A 25 4.28 -30.58 6.43
N VAL A 26 4.49 -31.03 5.19
CA VAL A 26 4.80 -30.14 4.06
C VAL A 26 3.66 -29.16 3.81
N ILE A 27 2.42 -29.64 3.81
CA ILE A 27 1.23 -28.79 3.67
C ILE A 27 1.17 -27.79 4.84
N GLY A 28 1.38 -28.24 6.08
CA GLY A 28 1.37 -27.37 7.25
C GLY A 28 2.40 -26.26 7.18
N ILE A 29 3.63 -26.57 6.75
CA ILE A 29 4.69 -25.58 6.53
C ILE A 29 4.26 -24.58 5.45
N PHE A 30 3.76 -25.07 4.32
CA PHE A 30 3.33 -24.21 3.22
C PHE A 30 2.18 -23.28 3.65
N THR A 31 1.16 -23.82 4.34
CA THR A 31 0.06 -23.03 4.88
C THR A 31 0.57 -21.97 5.86
N PHE A 32 1.51 -22.31 6.75
CA PHE A 32 2.10 -21.36 7.69
C PHE A 32 2.82 -20.20 6.99
N PHE A 33 3.62 -20.49 5.96
CA PHE A 33 4.27 -19.45 5.17
C PHE A 33 3.27 -18.57 4.44
N LEU A 34 2.22 -19.18 3.86
CA LEU A 34 1.19 -18.44 3.14
C LEU A 34 0.45 -17.50 4.10
N THR A 35 -0.03 -17.99 5.24
CA THR A 35 -0.77 -17.18 6.21
C THR A 35 0.10 -16.08 6.81
N SER A 36 1.36 -16.38 7.13
CA SER A 36 2.31 -15.39 7.64
C SER A 36 2.57 -14.28 6.62
N THR A 37 2.71 -14.62 5.34
CA THR A 37 2.90 -13.64 4.26
C THR A 37 1.67 -12.75 4.11
N PHE A 38 0.47 -13.34 4.09
CA PHE A 38 -0.78 -12.58 4.01
C PHE A 38 -0.97 -11.67 5.23
N SER A 39 -0.70 -12.17 6.44
CA SER A 39 -0.78 -11.37 7.66
C SER A 39 0.23 -10.23 7.65
N TYR A 40 1.47 -10.48 7.20
CA TYR A 40 2.49 -9.45 7.05
C TYR A 40 2.01 -8.36 6.09
N CYS A 41 1.58 -8.74 4.88
CA CYS A 41 1.04 -7.79 3.90
C CYS A 41 -0.11 -6.97 4.51
N ALA A 42 -1.10 -7.62 5.12
CA ALA A 42 -2.25 -6.95 5.72
C ALA A 42 -1.87 -5.96 6.84
N LEU A 43 -0.84 -6.28 7.64
CA LEU A 43 -0.35 -5.40 8.71
C LEU A 43 0.50 -4.25 8.18
N THR A 44 1.22 -4.46 7.08
CA THR A 44 2.06 -3.42 6.46
C THR A 44 1.30 -2.47 5.55
N THR A 45 0.13 -2.89 5.05
CA THR A 45 -0.72 -2.07 4.21
C THR A 45 -1.32 -0.92 5.02
N ILE A 46 -1.13 0.30 4.55
CA ILE A 46 -1.68 1.51 5.16
C ILE A 46 -2.62 2.16 4.14
N HIS A 47 -3.91 2.16 4.46
CA HIS A 47 -4.92 2.96 3.78
C HIS A 47 -5.50 3.95 4.77
N LYS A 48 -4.94 5.16 4.84
CA LYS A 48 -5.38 6.16 5.83
C LYS A 48 -5.73 7.48 5.18
N ARG A 49 -6.91 7.98 5.52
CA ARG A 49 -7.43 9.28 5.09
C ARG A 49 -7.40 10.27 6.26
N VAL A 50 -6.85 11.45 6.04
CA VAL A 50 -6.74 12.53 7.02
C VAL A 50 -7.43 13.77 6.47
N LYS A 51 -8.42 14.29 7.19
CA LYS A 51 -9.22 15.46 6.78
C LYS A 51 -9.08 16.66 7.71
N GLU A 52 -8.37 16.50 8.83
CA GLU A 52 -8.15 17.53 9.85
C GLU A 52 -6.77 17.35 10.53
N GLY A 53 -6.22 18.45 11.06
CA GLY A 53 -4.94 18.43 11.79
C GLY A 53 -3.70 18.37 10.91
N LYS A 54 -2.63 17.77 11.46
CA LYS A 54 -1.30 17.63 10.81
C LYS A 54 -0.95 16.15 10.67
N ALA A 55 -0.52 15.73 9.49
CA ALA A 55 -0.09 14.36 9.21
C ALA A 55 0.98 14.31 8.11
N TYR A 56 1.95 13.41 8.25
CA TYR A 56 2.97 13.13 7.23
C TYR A 56 3.77 14.36 6.76
N GLY A 57 3.94 15.35 7.65
CA GLY A 57 4.62 16.61 7.33
C GLY A 57 3.76 17.67 6.65
N PHE A 58 2.46 17.42 6.46
CA PHE A 58 1.49 18.35 5.89
C PHE A 58 0.43 18.75 6.91
N THR A 59 -0.08 19.98 6.80
CA THR A 59 -1.17 20.47 7.65
C THR A 59 -2.41 20.75 6.80
N ILE A 60 -3.57 20.23 7.21
CA ILE A 60 -4.83 20.52 6.52
C ILE A 60 -5.13 22.02 6.61
N GLY A 61 -5.48 22.62 5.49
CA GLY A 61 -5.70 24.07 5.33
C GLY A 61 -4.49 24.83 4.77
N GLU A 62 -3.31 24.21 4.68
CA GLU A 62 -2.13 24.83 4.07
C GLU A 62 -2.36 25.14 2.58
N SER A 63 -1.71 26.20 2.10
CA SER A 63 -1.71 26.54 0.67
C SER A 63 -0.98 25.49 -0.15
N LYS A 64 -1.36 25.33 -1.42
CA LYS A 64 -0.62 24.49 -2.40
C LYS A 64 0.89 24.76 -2.36
N ARG A 65 1.30 26.03 -2.24
CA ARG A 65 2.72 26.41 -2.19
C ARG A 65 3.42 25.85 -0.96
N ASN A 66 2.84 26.03 0.23
CA ASN A 66 3.44 25.51 1.47
C ASN A 66 3.51 23.99 1.44
N VAL A 67 2.48 23.32 0.92
CA VAL A 67 2.46 21.87 0.77
C VAL A 67 3.55 21.40 -0.19
N PHE A 68 3.76 22.09 -1.30
CA PHE A 68 4.85 21.80 -2.24
C PHE A 68 6.23 21.97 -1.59
N ASP A 69 6.47 23.09 -0.92
CA ASP A 69 7.75 23.37 -0.27
C ASP A 69 8.01 22.38 0.88
N ASN A 70 6.98 21.99 1.64
CA ASN A 70 7.06 20.95 2.67
C ASN A 70 7.33 19.56 2.07
N ALA A 71 6.69 19.20 0.95
CA ALA A 71 6.97 17.95 0.24
C ALA A 71 8.42 17.89 -0.22
N LEU A 72 8.93 18.99 -0.79
CA LEU A 72 10.29 19.07 -1.30
C LEU A 72 11.31 18.97 -0.16
N LYS A 73 11.05 19.64 0.95
CA LYS A 73 11.93 19.60 2.13
C LYS A 73 11.99 18.22 2.77
N ASN A 74 10.85 17.54 2.93
CA ASN A 74 10.79 16.30 3.69
C ASN A 74 11.10 15.06 2.85
N TYR A 75 10.88 15.13 1.53
CA TYR A 75 10.90 13.96 0.67
C TYR A 75 11.51 14.23 -0.72
N GLY A 76 12.11 15.39 -0.98
CA GLY A 76 12.59 15.80 -2.31
C GLY A 76 13.48 14.77 -3.01
N ASP A 77 14.34 14.07 -2.26
CA ASP A 77 15.25 13.05 -2.80
C ASP A 77 14.59 11.69 -3.07
N ARG A 78 13.34 11.52 -2.61
CA ARG A 78 12.59 10.24 -2.65
C ARG A 78 11.28 10.32 -3.43
N ILE A 79 10.80 11.54 -3.73
CA ILE A 79 9.53 11.72 -4.44
C ILE A 79 9.74 11.56 -5.95
N GLN A 80 8.98 10.64 -6.51
CA GLN A 80 8.60 10.67 -7.91
C GLN A 80 7.17 11.22 -7.96
N LEU A 81 6.99 12.41 -8.56
CA LEU A 81 5.67 12.99 -8.69
C LEU A 81 5.02 12.41 -9.94
N ILE A 82 4.02 11.55 -9.71
CA ILE A 82 3.29 10.84 -10.75
C ILE A 82 1.84 10.95 -10.32
N TYR A 83 1.14 11.91 -10.92
CA TYR A 83 -0.32 11.93 -11.18
C TYR A 83 -0.87 13.34 -10.99
N ILE A 84 -1.36 13.87 -12.11
CA ILE A 84 -1.88 15.23 -12.23
C ILE A 84 -3.07 15.16 -13.19
N GLY A 85 -4.28 14.91 -12.68
CA GLY A 85 -5.51 14.94 -13.50
C GLY A 85 -6.65 14.07 -12.97
N GLU A 86 -7.87 14.34 -13.42
CA GLU A 86 -9.09 13.55 -13.13
C GLU A 86 -9.20 12.28 -14.01
N HIS A 87 -8.31 12.11 -15.00
CA HIS A 87 -8.39 11.04 -15.99
C HIS A 87 -7.25 10.03 -15.83
N PRO A 88 -7.55 8.72 -15.67
CA PRO A 88 -6.55 7.67 -15.71
C PRO A 88 -5.88 7.65 -17.10
N GLY A 89 -4.55 7.76 -17.16
CA GLY A 89 -3.77 7.54 -18.39
C GLY A 89 -2.78 8.63 -18.80
N ILE A 90 -2.77 9.83 -18.18
CA ILE A 90 -1.72 10.83 -18.44
C ILE A 90 -0.69 10.76 -17.32
N GLU A 91 0.20 9.79 -17.43
CA GLU A 91 1.36 9.65 -16.57
C GLU A 91 2.46 10.60 -17.07
N LYS A 92 2.67 11.71 -16.36
CA LYS A 92 3.92 12.46 -16.51
C LYS A 92 4.72 12.29 -15.23
N LYS A 93 5.71 11.39 -15.29
CA LYS A 93 6.74 11.27 -14.26
C LYS A 93 7.63 12.49 -14.36
N PHE A 94 7.62 13.31 -13.30
CA PHE A 94 8.54 14.43 -13.18
C PHE A 94 9.48 14.20 -12.01
N GLU A 95 10.76 14.50 -12.21
CA GLU A 95 11.66 14.76 -11.09
C GLU A 95 11.13 15.96 -10.32
N PHE A 96 10.86 15.74 -9.03
CA PHE A 96 10.28 16.74 -8.16
C PHE A 96 11.33 17.82 -7.86
N SER A 97 11.25 18.94 -8.58
CA SER A 97 12.21 20.03 -8.50
C SER A 97 11.51 21.38 -8.28
N LYS A 98 12.22 22.34 -7.67
CA LYS A 98 11.69 23.67 -7.30
C LYS A 98 10.94 24.38 -8.43
N ASN A 99 11.37 24.18 -9.68
CA ASN A 99 10.83 24.87 -10.84
C ASN A 99 9.54 24.25 -11.40
N LYS A 100 9.06 23.14 -10.82
CA LYS A 100 7.85 22.43 -11.29
C LYS A 100 6.57 22.89 -10.63
N PHE A 101 6.61 23.76 -9.62
CA PHE A 101 5.42 24.23 -8.91
C PHE A 101 4.38 24.84 -9.87
N GLU A 102 4.81 25.72 -10.77
CA GLU A 102 3.94 26.37 -11.77
C GLU A 102 3.18 25.36 -12.65
N ASN A 103 3.81 24.22 -12.95
CA ASN A 103 3.20 23.19 -13.79
C ASN A 103 2.10 22.40 -13.06
N ILE A 104 2.13 22.35 -11.72
CA ILE A 104 1.23 21.50 -10.92
C ILE A 104 0.23 22.31 -10.09
N SER A 105 0.48 23.61 -9.91
CA SER A 105 -0.29 24.53 -9.06
C SER A 105 -1.78 24.60 -9.46
N ASN A 106 -2.07 24.45 -10.75
CA ASN A 106 -3.42 24.51 -11.31
C ASN A 106 -4.28 23.29 -10.96
N PHE A 107 -3.68 22.18 -10.52
CA PHE A 107 -4.40 20.94 -10.30
C PHE A 107 -4.83 20.77 -8.85
N ASP A 108 -6.04 20.26 -8.65
CA ASP A 108 -6.64 20.09 -7.33
C ASP A 108 -6.33 18.74 -6.68
N THR A 109 -5.66 17.83 -7.40
CA THR A 109 -5.20 16.55 -6.84
C THR A 109 -3.76 16.31 -7.24
N TRP A 110 -2.90 16.01 -6.25
CA TRP A 110 -1.49 15.64 -6.46
C TRP A 110 -1.24 14.28 -5.85
N THR A 111 -0.64 13.34 -6.59
CA THR A 111 -0.11 12.10 -6.01
C THR A 111 1.42 12.13 -6.00
N LEU A 112 1.98 11.92 -4.81
CA LEU A 112 3.41 11.84 -4.55
C LEU A 112 3.76 10.38 -4.28
N HIS A 113 4.54 9.75 -5.14
CA HIS A 113 5.07 8.40 -4.89
C HIS A 113 6.42 8.50 -4.20
N LEU A 114 6.63 7.75 -3.12
CA LEU A 114 7.89 7.69 -2.38
C LEU A 114 8.81 6.56 -2.85
N ASP A 115 8.29 5.66 -3.69
CA ASP A 115 9.02 4.52 -4.24
C ASP A 115 8.77 4.36 -5.75
N GLU A 116 9.66 3.62 -6.41
CA GLU A 116 9.56 3.37 -7.86
C GLU A 116 8.44 2.40 -8.21
N ASN A 117 8.06 1.54 -7.26
CA ASN A 117 7.04 0.51 -7.45
C ASN A 117 5.61 1.04 -7.26
N LEU A 118 5.45 2.34 -6.96
CA LEU A 118 4.18 3.04 -6.78
C LEU A 118 3.32 2.53 -5.62
N MET A 119 3.84 1.64 -4.77
CA MET A 119 3.13 1.05 -3.65
C MET A 119 3.05 2.02 -2.48
N ASP A 120 4.01 2.94 -2.38
CA ASP A 120 4.10 3.91 -1.31
C ASP A 120 3.79 5.31 -1.86
N SER A 121 2.62 5.86 -1.51
CA SER A 121 2.19 7.17 -2.03
C SER A 121 1.36 8.02 -1.08
N PHE A 122 1.30 9.31 -1.38
CA PHE A 122 0.39 10.28 -0.79
C PHE A 122 -0.45 10.91 -1.89
N THR A 123 -1.76 10.81 -1.79
CA THR A 123 -2.68 11.62 -2.60
C THR A 123 -3.17 12.81 -1.79
N LEU A 124 -2.91 14.00 -2.30
CA LEU A 124 -3.22 15.28 -1.69
C LEU A 124 -4.35 15.93 -2.47
N TYR A 125 -5.48 16.18 -1.81
CA TYR A 125 -6.63 16.83 -2.42
C TYR A 125 -6.74 18.26 -1.93
N PHE A 126 -6.90 19.18 -2.88
CA PHE A 126 -7.00 20.60 -2.65
C PHE A 126 -8.39 21.11 -3.00
N LYS A 127 -8.85 22.12 -2.28
CA LYS A 127 -10.09 22.84 -2.57
C LYS A 127 -9.84 24.32 -2.38
N LYS A 128 -10.14 25.14 -3.40
CA LYS A 128 -9.87 26.59 -3.38
C LYS A 128 -8.39 26.91 -3.03
N GLY A 129 -7.46 26.14 -3.60
CA GLY A 129 -6.02 26.34 -3.39
C GLY A 129 -5.46 25.91 -2.03
N ARG A 130 -6.27 25.28 -1.18
CA ARG A 130 -5.86 24.80 0.16
C ARG A 130 -6.02 23.30 0.29
N LEU A 131 -5.09 22.67 1.02
CA LEU A 131 -5.11 21.23 1.29
C LEU A 131 -6.35 20.88 2.12
N LYS A 132 -7.16 19.96 1.63
CA LYS A 132 -8.40 19.54 2.30
C LYS A 132 -8.30 18.11 2.82
N GLU A 133 -7.58 17.25 2.13
CA GLU A 133 -7.49 15.85 2.48
C GLU A 133 -6.14 15.28 2.05
N ILE A 134 -5.60 14.40 2.90
CA ILE A 134 -4.41 13.61 2.63
C ILE A 134 -4.83 12.16 2.67
N TYR A 135 -4.51 11.41 1.63
CA TYR A 135 -4.69 9.98 1.56
C TYR A 135 -3.32 9.32 1.47
N ARG A 136 -3.04 8.40 2.40
CA ARG A 136 -1.81 7.62 2.45
C ARG A 136 -2.12 6.21 1.97
N HIS A 137 -1.37 5.77 0.96
CA HIS A 137 -1.29 4.38 0.52
C HIS A 137 0.12 3.83 0.78
N ARG A 138 0.19 2.65 1.39
CA ARG A 138 1.37 1.79 1.49
C ARG A 138 0.91 0.34 1.53
#